data_AF-A0A944DUZ9-F1
#
_entry.id   AF-A0A944DUZ9-F1
#
_cell.length_a   1.000
_cell.length_b   1.000
_cell.length_c   1.000
_cell.angle_alpha   90.00
_cell.angle_beta   90.00
_cell.angle_gamma   90.00
#
_symmetry.space_group_name_H-M   'P 1'
#
loop_
_entity.id
_entity.type
_entity.pdbx_description
1 polymer ?
#
loop_
_entity_poly.entity_id
_entity_poly.type
_entity_poly.pdbx_seq_one_letter_code
_entity_poly.pdbx_strand_id
1 'polypeptide(L)'
;MFKPKYPPSDTYDALTSRIASAPVPAERPVALAAPHRPGLVDQVRANPAATITGVVAVGAVLVSMLLAVAITGLALSISGVVLLVLVRMLRQEFRR
;
A
#
# COMPACT_ATOMS: atom_id res chain seq x y z
N MET A 1 28.87 -25.59 50.87
CA MET A 1 28.19 -25.12 49.64
C MET A 1 27.37 -23.89 50.00
N PHE A 2 27.74 -22.71 49.48
CA PHE A 2 27.04 -21.46 49.77
C PHE A 2 25.65 -21.50 49.13
N LYS A 3 24.60 -21.47 49.95
CA LYS A 3 23.24 -21.23 49.48
C LYS A 3 23.06 -19.70 49.39
N PRO A 4 22.85 -19.12 48.21
CA PRO A 4 22.58 -17.69 48.10
C PRO A 4 21.27 -17.39 48.84
N LYS A 5 21.33 -16.46 49.79
CA LYS A 5 20.14 -15.90 50.41
C LYS A 5 19.65 -14.76 49.52
N TYR A 6 18.52 -14.98 48.85
CA TYR A 6 17.92 -13.95 48.02
C TYR A 6 17.27 -12.86 48.90
N PRO A 7 17.34 -11.59 48.49
CA PRO A 7 16.65 -10.51 49.17
C PRO A 7 15.12 -10.72 49.09
N PRO A 8 14.35 -10.14 50.02
CA PRO A 8 12.90 -10.14 49.94
C PRO A 8 12.47 -9.49 48.62
N SER A 9 11.52 -10.11 47.91
CA SER A 9 10.93 -9.54 46.71
C SER A 9 10.23 -8.24 47.09
N ASP A 10 10.65 -7.10 46.52
CA ASP A 10 9.97 -5.81 46.67
C ASP A 10 8.67 -5.79 45.85
N THR A 11 7.76 -6.70 46.15
CA THR A 11 6.42 -6.73 45.57
C THR A 11 5.41 -6.71 46.71
N TYR A 12 5.23 -5.51 47.25
CA TYR A 12 4.01 -5.05 47.90
C TYR A 12 3.60 -3.77 47.19
N ASP A 13 2.34 -3.44 47.03
CA ASP A 13 1.08 -4.17 47.00
C ASP A 13 0.20 -3.13 46.32
N ALA A 14 -0.62 -3.56 45.37
CA ALA A 14 -1.51 -2.62 44.70
C ALA A 14 -2.56 -2.17 45.72
N LEU A 15 -2.41 -1.01 46.36
CA LEU A 15 -3.50 -0.35 47.11
C LEU A 15 -3.11 1.07 47.55
N THR A 16 -3.43 2.06 46.72
CA THR A 16 -4.16 3.30 47.14
C THR A 16 -4.71 3.96 45.87
N SER A 17 -5.61 3.25 45.18
CA SER A 17 -6.75 3.93 44.57
C SER A 17 -7.83 3.93 45.63
N ARG A 18 -8.02 5.10 46.24
CA ARG A 18 -9.12 5.46 47.14
C ARG A 18 -10.42 4.77 46.68
N ILE A 19 -11.00 3.91 47.51
CA ILE A 19 -12.42 3.85 47.93
C ILE A 19 -12.62 2.56 48.75
N ALA A 20 -13.40 2.72 49.82
CA ALA A 20 -13.76 1.73 50.82
C ALA A 20 -14.23 0.36 50.27
N SER A 21 -13.98 -0.67 51.08
CA SER A 21 -14.60 -2.00 51.14
C SER A 21 -14.23 -3.01 50.03
N ALA A 22 -13.51 -4.06 50.45
CA ALA A 22 -13.08 -5.22 49.64
C ALA A 22 -14.26 -5.99 49.01
N PRO A 23 -14.11 -6.48 47.76
CA PRO A 23 -13.92 -7.92 47.53
C PRO A 23 -12.96 -8.27 46.36
N VAL A 24 -12.56 -9.55 46.33
CA VAL A 24 -11.63 -10.28 45.44
C VAL A 24 -11.58 -9.81 43.96
N PRO A 25 -10.39 -9.63 43.34
CA PRO A 25 -10.31 -9.34 41.90
C PRO A 25 -10.60 -10.59 41.05
N ALA A 26 -11.70 -10.56 40.31
CA ALA A 26 -11.92 -11.45 39.17
C ALA A 26 -10.96 -11.07 38.02
N GLU A 27 -10.35 -12.07 37.38
CA GLU A 27 -9.59 -11.93 36.13
C GLU A 27 -10.40 -11.14 35.09
N ARG A 28 -9.88 -9.98 34.66
CA ARG A 28 -10.38 -9.31 33.45
C ARG A 28 -9.78 -10.01 32.24
N PRO A 29 -10.58 -10.35 31.21
CA PRO A 29 -10.03 -10.81 29.94
C PRO A 29 -9.12 -9.71 29.38
N VAL A 30 -7.89 -10.09 29.04
CA VAL A 30 -6.98 -9.27 28.24
C VAL A 30 -7.71 -8.91 26.95
N ALA A 31 -8.03 -7.63 26.78
CA ALA A 31 -8.46 -7.13 25.48
C ALA A 31 -7.29 -7.35 24.51
N LEU A 32 -7.44 -8.29 23.58
CA LEU A 32 -6.55 -8.45 22.44
C LEU A 32 -6.40 -7.09 21.78
N ALA A 33 -5.17 -6.56 21.76
CA ALA A 33 -4.84 -5.35 21.02
C ALA A 33 -5.36 -5.54 19.59
N ALA A 34 -6.35 -4.73 19.20
CA ALA A 34 -6.83 -4.72 17.83
C ALA A 34 -5.63 -4.46 16.91
N PRO A 35 -5.54 -5.15 15.75
CA PRO A 35 -4.43 -4.92 14.83
C PRO A 35 -4.46 -3.44 14.42
N HIS A 36 -3.50 -2.69 14.95
CA HIS A 36 -3.32 -1.29 14.62
C HIS A 36 -2.88 -1.28 13.16
N ARG A 37 -3.85 -1.15 12.24
CA ARG A 37 -3.57 -0.87 10.83
C ARG A 37 -2.82 0.45 10.84
N PRO A 38 -1.50 0.49 10.55
CA PRO A 38 -0.79 1.75 10.52
C PRO A 38 -1.49 2.57 9.44
N GLY A 39 -1.88 3.80 9.79
CA GLY A 39 -2.41 4.71 8.78
C GLY A 39 -1.38 4.85 7.67
N LEU A 40 -1.81 5.13 6.43
CA LEU A 40 -0.92 5.36 5.29
C LEU A 40 0.23 6.34 5.64
N VAL A 41 -0.04 7.28 6.54
CA VAL A 41 0.91 8.26 7.08
C VAL A 41 2.01 7.63 7.94
N ASP A 42 1.70 6.65 8.79
CA ASP A 42 2.69 5.92 9.59
C ASP A 42 3.54 5.00 8.72
N GLN A 43 2.94 4.40 7.69
CA GLN A 43 3.66 3.53 6.74
C GLN A 43 4.63 4.32 5.85
N VAL A 44 4.25 5.52 5.41
CA VAL A 44 5.12 6.43 4.65
C VAL A 44 6.27 6.95 5.52
N ARG A 45 6.02 7.21 6.81
CA ARG A 45 7.06 7.63 7.76
C ARG A 45 8.04 6.50 8.10
N ALA A 46 7.57 5.26 8.13
CA ALA A 46 8.37 4.08 8.43
C ALA A 46 9.26 3.63 7.26
N ASN A 47 8.88 3.91 6.01
CA ASN A 47 9.67 3.49 4.85
C ASN A 47 9.59 4.47 3.66
N PRO A 48 10.38 5.56 3.67
CA PRO A 48 10.41 6.53 2.58
C PRO A 48 10.88 5.91 1.24
N ALA A 49 11.67 4.83 1.29
CA ALA A 49 12.13 4.15 0.08
C ALA A 49 10.97 3.48 -0.68
N ALA A 50 10.00 2.91 0.03
CA ALA A 50 8.82 2.29 -0.57
C ALA A 50 7.98 3.30 -1.39
N THR A 51 7.85 4.53 -0.89
CA THR A 51 7.16 5.62 -1.58
C THR A 51 7.85 5.99 -2.89
N ILE A 52 9.18 6.08 -2.90
CA ILE A 52 9.96 6.40 -4.11
C ILE A 52 9.78 5.29 -5.15
N THR A 53 9.90 4.02 -4.77
CA THR A 53 9.65 2.90 -5.70
C THR A 53 8.23 2.89 -6.24
N GLY A 54 7.23 3.26 -5.44
CA GLY A 54 5.84 3.36 -5.89
C GLY A 54 5.66 4.42 -6.97
N VAL A 55 6.22 5.61 -6.77
CA VAL A 55 6.15 6.70 -7.77
C VAL A 55 6.89 6.32 -9.05
N VAL A 56 8.08 5.69 -8.95
CA VAL A 56 8.83 5.23 -10.12
C VAL A 56 8.07 4.15 -10.88
N ALA A 57 7.44 3.20 -10.18
CA ALA A 57 6.62 2.16 -10.81
C ALA A 57 5.42 2.76 -11.55
N VAL A 58 4.68 3.68 -10.92
CA VAL A 58 3.55 4.36 -11.56
C VAL A 58 4.02 5.19 -12.77
N GLY A 59 5.13 5.90 -12.63
CA GLY A 59 5.74 6.64 -13.74
C GLY A 59 6.10 5.73 -14.91
N ALA A 60 6.74 4.59 -14.64
CA ALA A 60 7.10 3.62 -15.66
C ALA A 60 5.86 3.02 -16.37
N VAL A 61 4.80 2.71 -15.62
CA VAL A 61 3.54 2.22 -16.20
C VAL A 61 2.91 3.28 -17.11
N LEU A 62 2.86 4.55 -16.68
CA LEU A 62 2.33 5.64 -17.49
C LEU A 62 3.13 5.85 -18.77
N VAL A 63 4.46 5.84 -18.68
CA VAL A 63 5.35 5.96 -19.84
C VAL A 63 5.17 4.76 -20.78
N SER A 64 5.07 3.54 -20.26
CA SER A 64 4.81 2.34 -21.06
C SER A 64 3.46 2.42 -21.77
N MET A 65 2.42 2.93 -21.11
CA MET A 65 1.10 3.08 -21.71
C MET A 65 1.15 4.13 -22.83
N LEU A 66 1.76 5.29 -22.57
CA LEU A 66 1.93 6.34 -23.57
C LEU A 66 2.71 5.85 -24.80
N LEU A 67 3.79 5.10 -24.59
CA LEU A 67 4.58 4.50 -25.66
C LEU A 67 3.74 3.50 -26.47
N ALA A 68 2.98 2.63 -25.80
CA ALA A 68 2.10 1.68 -26.47
C ALA A 68 1.04 2.38 -27.34
N VAL A 69 0.44 3.46 -26.84
CA VAL A 69 -0.54 4.27 -27.58
C VAL A 69 0.12 4.98 -28.76
N ALA A 70 1.33 5.52 -28.60
CA ALA A 70 2.06 6.16 -29.68
C ALA A 70 2.35 5.19 -30.85
N ILE A 71 2.81 3.97 -30.53
CA ILE A 71 3.08 2.94 -31.55
C ILE A 71 1.78 2.53 -32.25
N THR A 72 0.71 2.34 -31.50
CA THR A 72 -0.61 1.97 -32.05
C THR A 72 -1.15 3.09 -32.95
N GLY A 73 -1.04 4.35 -32.51
CA GLY A 73 -1.43 5.51 -33.29
C GLY A 73 -0.64 5.63 -34.59
N LEU A 74 0.67 5.37 -34.56
CA LEU A 74 1.50 5.34 -35.76
C LEU A 74 1.06 4.24 -36.73
N ALA A 75 0.81 3.03 -36.22
CA ALA A 75 0.32 1.91 -37.04
C ALA A 75 -1.04 2.22 -37.68
N LEU A 76 -1.97 2.78 -36.92
CA LEU A 76 -3.28 3.22 -37.42
C LEU A 76 -3.17 4.38 -38.41
N SER A 77 -2.22 5.29 -38.21
CA SER A 77 -1.95 6.39 -39.13
C SER A 77 -1.49 5.87 -40.49
N ILE A 78 -0.50 4.97 -40.51
CA ILE A 78 0.00 4.35 -41.75
C ILE A 78 -1.12 3.56 -42.43
N SER A 79 -1.83 2.71 -41.68
CA SER A 79 -2.97 1.95 -42.20
C SER A 79 -4.05 2.86 -42.78
N GLY A 80 -4.39 3.95 -42.09
CA GLY A 80 -5.35 4.94 -42.55
C GLY A 80 -4.94 5.62 -43.84
N VAL A 81 -3.65 5.97 -44.00
CA VAL A 81 -3.13 6.55 -45.25
C VAL A 81 -3.22 5.55 -46.40
N VAL A 82 -2.82 4.29 -46.18
CA VAL A 82 -2.92 3.23 -47.19
C VAL A 82 -4.38 3.01 -47.60
N LEU A 83 -5.29 2.92 -46.63
CA LEU A 83 -6.72 2.78 -46.86
C LEU A 83 -7.28 3.98 -47.65
N LEU A 84 -6.88 5.20 -47.29
CA LEU A 84 -7.28 6.42 -47.99
C LEU A 84 -6.82 6.41 -49.45
N VAL A 85 -5.58 5.99 -49.73
CA VAL A 85 -5.06 5.87 -51.09
C VAL A 85 -5.83 4.81 -51.88
N LEU A 86 -6.10 3.66 -51.27
CA LEU A 86 -6.85 2.58 -51.92
C LEU A 86 -8.28 3.01 -52.25
N VAL A 87 -8.95 3.68 -51.32
CA VAL A 87 -10.29 4.27 -51.55
C VAL A 87 -10.25 5.32 -52.64
N ARG A 88 -9.19 6.14 -52.70
CA ARG A 88 -9.04 7.14 -53.78
C ARG A 88 -8.86 6.49 -55.13
N MET A 89 -8.04 5.45 -55.24
CA MET A 89 -7.87 4.68 -56.47
C MET A 89 -9.18 4.06 -56.91
N LEU A 90 -9.88 3.38 -55.99
CA LEU A 90 -11.17 2.75 -56.27
C LEU A 90 -12.20 3.79 -56.75
N ARG A 91 -12.22 4.98 -56.14
CA ARG A 91 -13.10 6.07 -56.56
C ARG A 91 -12.75 6.64 -57.94
N GLN A 92 -11.47 6.60 -58.32
CA GLN A 92 -11.05 6.98 -59.68
C GLN A 92 -11.45 5.92 -60.70
N GLU A 93 -11.34 4.63 -60.36
CA GLU A 93 -11.80 3.54 -61.21
C GLU A 93 -13.30 3.60 -61.47
N PHE A 94 -14.12 3.82 -60.45
CA PHE A 94 -15.58 3.99 -60.62
C PHE A 94 -16.01 5.29 -61.30
N ARG A 95 -15.10 6.25 -61.49
CA ARG A 95 -15.36 7.50 -62.21
C ARG A 95 -14.92 7.49 -63.67
N ARG A 96 -14.31 6.39 -64.15
CA ARG A 96 -14.08 6.13 -65.57
C ARG A 96 -15.26 5.37 -66.16
#